data_AF-W4RJI2-F1
#
_entry.id   AF-W4RJI2-F1
#
_cell.length_a   1.000
_cell.length_b   1.000
_cell.length_c   1.000
_cell.angle_alpha   90.00
_cell.angle_beta   90.00
_cell.angle_gamma   90.00
#
_symmetry.space_group_name_H-M   'P 1'
#
loop_
_entity.id
_entity.type
_entity.pdbx_description
1 polymer ?
#
loop_
_entity_poly.entity_id
_entity_poly.type
_entity_poly.pdbx_seq_one_letter_code
_entity_poly.pdbx_strand_id
1 'polypeptide(L)'
;MLAMDYEKILDEYRTLWNNRKLQSDQSSENILREAIQRDLKDENSHPRARRTLMEKYYLATKRILEASLSNESKILLLQLHMELVEAIQDEAGK
;
A
#
# COMPACT_ATOMS: atom_id res chain seq x y z
N MET A 1 19.87 6.36 -4.61
CA MET A 1 18.52 6.45 -4.02
C MET A 1 17.64 7.03 -5.12
N LEU A 2 16.70 6.26 -5.67
CA LEU A 2 15.74 6.80 -6.65
C LEU A 2 14.88 7.82 -5.91
N ALA A 3 14.74 9.03 -6.45
CA ALA A 3 13.82 10.01 -5.89
C ALA A 3 12.39 9.50 -6.14
N MET A 4 11.62 9.31 -5.08
CA MET A 4 10.25 8.80 -5.18
C MET A 4 9.32 9.92 -5.61
N ASP A 5 8.77 9.82 -6.82
CA ASP A 5 7.71 10.70 -7.30
C ASP A 5 6.35 10.18 -6.77
N TYR A 6 5.97 10.67 -5.60
CA TYR A 6 4.76 10.21 -4.91
C TYR A 6 3.46 10.49 -5.69
N GLU A 7 3.41 11.52 -6.53
CA GLU A 7 2.23 11.79 -7.38
C GLU A 7 2.06 10.66 -8.40
N LYS A 8 3.13 10.36 -9.14
CA LYS A 8 3.15 9.27 -10.12
C LYS A 8 2.83 7.92 -9.46
N ILE A 9 3.44 7.62 -8.33
CA ILE A 9 3.25 6.33 -7.64
C ILE A 9 1.84 6.21 -7.08
N LEU A 10 1.25 7.30 -6.55
CA LEU A 10 -0.13 7.29 -6.09
C LEU A 10 -1.10 7.03 -7.25
N ASP A 11 -0.89 7.68 -8.40
CA ASP A 11 -1.73 7.47 -9.58
C ASP A 11 -1.64 6.04 -10.11
N GLU A 12 -0.43 5.48 -10.18
CA GLU A 12 -0.24 4.07 -10.52
C GLU A 12 -0.89 3.13 -9.48
N TYR A 13 -0.75 3.42 -8.19
CA TYR A 13 -1.37 2.64 -7.12
C TYR A 13 -2.91 2.65 -7.20
N ARG A 14 -3.53 3.78 -7.58
CA ARG A 14 -4.98 3.89 -7.77
C ARG A 14 -5.50 2.92 -8.83
N THR A 15 -4.70 2.60 -9.85
CA THR A 15 -5.09 1.63 -10.90
C THR A 15 -5.27 0.20 -10.37
N LEU A 16 -4.62 -0.13 -9.24
CA LEU A 16 -4.75 -1.44 -8.59
C LEU A 16 -6.14 -1.64 -7.95
N TRP A 17 -6.89 -0.55 -7.77
CA TRP A 17 -8.07 -0.51 -6.93
C TRP A 17 -9.28 0.09 -7.64
N ASN A 18 -9.82 -0.50 -8.72
CA ASN A 18 -11.11 -0.15 -9.37
C ASN A 18 -11.58 1.32 -9.20
N ASN A 19 -10.69 2.29 -9.42
CA ASN A 19 -10.94 3.72 -9.21
C ASN A 19 -11.55 4.11 -7.84
N ARG A 20 -11.13 3.49 -6.73
CA ARG A 20 -11.38 4.07 -5.40
C ARG A 20 -10.72 5.44 -5.36
N LYS A 21 -11.52 6.48 -5.24
CA LYS A 21 -11.04 7.85 -5.06
C LYS A 21 -10.35 7.94 -3.70
N LEU A 22 -9.03 7.72 -3.69
CA LEU A 22 -8.13 8.12 -2.61
C LEU A 22 -8.00 9.65 -2.67
N GLN A 23 -9.09 10.36 -2.37
CA GLN A 23 -9.14 11.81 -2.32
C GLN A 23 -8.98 12.24 -0.86
N SER A 24 -7.99 13.07 -0.61
CA SER A 24 -7.71 13.71 0.67
C SER A 24 -6.99 15.02 0.37
N ASP A 25 -7.08 16.00 1.27
CA ASP A 25 -6.39 17.29 1.16
C ASP A 25 -4.90 17.20 1.59
N GLN A 26 -4.39 15.99 1.83
CA GLN A 26 -3.02 15.70 2.23
C GLN A 26 -2.06 15.58 1.02
N SER A 27 -0.75 15.56 1.30
CA SER A 27 0.25 15.24 0.27
C SER A 27 0.08 13.82 -0.28
N SER A 28 0.42 13.61 -1.55
CA SER A 28 0.29 12.30 -2.21
C SER A 28 1.07 11.18 -1.52
N GLU A 29 2.18 11.50 -0.86
CA GLU A 29 2.90 10.58 0.02
C GLU A 29 2.00 10.08 1.18
N ASN A 30 1.39 11.01 1.92
CA ASN A 30 0.54 10.66 3.06
C ASN A 30 -0.68 9.87 2.60
N ILE A 31 -1.30 10.27 1.49
CA ILE A 31 -2.44 9.55 0.90
C ILE A 31 -2.06 8.10 0.57
N LEU A 32 -0.90 7.92 -0.09
CA LEU A 32 -0.41 6.60 -0.47
C LEU A 32 -0.11 5.74 0.78
N ARG A 33 0.63 6.30 1.74
CA ARG A 33 1.01 5.59 2.97
C ARG A 33 -0.21 5.18 3.78
N GLU A 34 -1.16 6.08 3.98
CA GLU A 34 -2.42 5.76 4.66
C GLU A 34 -3.22 4.69 3.91
N ALA A 35 -3.32 4.79 2.59
CA ALA A 35 -4.06 3.80 1.79
C ALA A 35 -3.46 2.40 1.94
N ILE A 36 -2.13 2.29 1.89
CA ILE A 36 -1.41 1.03 2.07
C ILE A 36 -1.59 0.52 3.51
N GLN A 37 -1.45 1.38 4.52
CA GLN A 37 -1.66 0.98 5.92
C GLN A 37 -3.07 0.45 6.18
N ARG A 38 -4.10 1.12 5.66
CA ARG A 38 -5.50 0.67 5.79
C ARG A 38 -5.73 -0.67 5.11
N ASP A 39 -5.08 -0.91 3.95
CA ASP A 39 -5.12 -2.23 3.32
C ASP A 39 -4.37 -3.26 4.17
N LEU A 40 -3.14 -2.99 4.61
CA LEU A 40 -2.34 -3.91 5.43
C LEU A 40 -3.02 -4.30 6.75
N LYS A 41 -3.71 -3.35 7.41
CA LYS A 41 -4.51 -3.58 8.63
C LYS A 41 -5.87 -4.22 8.35
N ASP A 42 -6.21 -4.40 7.07
CA ASP A 42 -7.48 -4.96 6.58
C ASP A 42 -8.71 -4.29 7.20
N GLU A 43 -8.64 -2.96 7.34
CA GLU A 43 -9.64 -2.15 8.04
C GLU A 43 -10.99 -2.11 7.31
N ASN A 44 -10.95 -2.24 5.98
CA ASN A 44 -12.13 -2.21 5.12
C ASN A 44 -12.89 -3.56 5.07
N SER A 45 -12.32 -4.62 5.65
CA SER A 45 -12.94 -5.95 5.67
C SER A 45 -13.82 -6.11 6.90
N HIS A 46 -14.95 -6.81 6.75
CA HIS A 46 -15.83 -7.16 7.86
C HIS A 46 -15.03 -7.93 8.95
N PRO A 47 -15.23 -7.69 10.26
CA PRO A 47 -14.40 -8.27 11.32
C PRO A 47 -14.19 -9.79 11.23
N ARG A 48 -15.21 -10.53 10.77
CA ARG A 48 -15.17 -11.99 10.61
C ARG A 48 -14.34 -12.49 9.41
N ALA A 49 -14.07 -11.65 8.44
CA ALA A 49 -13.31 -11.98 7.23
C ALA A 49 -11.90 -11.35 7.24
N ARG A 50 -11.53 -10.71 8.36
CA ARG A 50 -10.28 -9.98 8.50
C ARG A 50 -9.09 -10.93 8.43
N ARG A 51 -8.10 -10.56 7.63
CA ARG A 51 -6.84 -11.31 7.47
C ARG A 51 -5.73 -10.68 8.31
N THR A 52 -4.70 -11.48 8.58
CA THR A 52 -3.49 -11.03 9.27
C THR A 52 -2.67 -10.08 8.41
N LEU A 53 -1.82 -9.27 9.05
CA LEU A 53 -0.89 -8.34 8.38
C LEU A 53 -0.08 -9.04 7.28
N MET A 54 0.48 -10.21 7.59
CA MET A 54 1.33 -10.96 6.65
C MET A 54 0.55 -11.52 5.46
N GLU A 55 -0.68 -12.00 5.67
CA GLU A 55 -1.56 -12.42 4.57
C GLU A 55 -1.90 -11.24 3.66
N LYS A 56 -2.17 -10.06 4.23
CA LYS A 56 -2.47 -8.84 3.46
C LYS A 56 -1.26 -8.34 2.70
N TYR A 57 -0.09 -8.35 3.34
CA TYR A 57 1.18 -8.03 2.68
C TYR A 57 1.44 -8.96 1.48
N TYR A 58 1.25 -10.27 1.65
CA TYR A 58 1.37 -11.23 0.55
C TYR A 58 0.41 -10.94 -0.60
N LEU A 59 -0.88 -10.70 -0.30
CA LEU A 59 -1.88 -10.38 -1.32
C LEU A 59 -1.58 -9.07 -2.05
N ALA A 60 -1.16 -8.03 -1.32
CA ALA A 60 -0.79 -6.74 -1.89
C ALA A 60 0.44 -6.88 -2.81
N THR A 61 1.47 -7.60 -2.35
CA THR A 61 2.68 -7.89 -3.14
C THR A 61 2.34 -8.63 -4.42
N LYS A 62 1.53 -9.69 -4.33
CA LYS A 62 1.06 -10.44 -5.50
C LYS A 62 0.34 -9.52 -6.50
N ARG A 63 -0.57 -8.68 -6.01
CA ARG A 63 -1.31 -7.71 -6.84
C ARG A 63 -0.38 -6.74 -7.56
N ILE A 64 0.63 -6.20 -6.86
CA ILE A 64 1.60 -5.26 -7.45
C ILE A 64 2.44 -5.95 -8.53
N LEU A 65 2.89 -7.18 -8.28
CA LEU A 65 3.68 -7.95 -9.24
C LEU A 65 2.90 -8.27 -10.52
N GLU A 66 1.62 -8.64 -10.38
CA GLU A 66 0.73 -8.99 -11.49
C GLU A 66 0.18 -7.75 -12.24
N ALA A 67 0.30 -6.56 -11.67
CA ALA A 67 -0.24 -5.35 -12.26
C ALA A 67 0.55 -4.86 -13.49
N SER A 68 -0.15 -4.15 -14.38
CA SER A 68 0.42 -3.49 -15.56
C SER A 68 1.07 -2.15 -15.18
N LEU A 69 2.00 -2.17 -14.21
CA LEU A 69 2.77 -1.01 -13.73
C LEU A 69 4.20 -1.06 -14.25
N SER A 70 4.90 0.08 -14.21
CA SER A 70 6.33 0.10 -14.53
C SER A 70 7.14 -0.71 -13.51
N ASN A 71 8.25 -1.32 -13.94
CA ASN A 71 9.11 -2.08 -13.02
C ASN A 71 9.64 -1.22 -11.87
N GLU A 72 9.96 0.05 -12.14
CA GLU A 72 10.36 1.02 -11.12
C GLU A 72 9.26 1.24 -10.09
N SER A 73 8.04 1.50 -10.55
CA SER A 73 6.89 1.74 -9.66
C SER A 73 6.54 0.51 -8.83
N LYS A 74 6.66 -0.70 -9.40
CA LYS A 74 6.52 -1.96 -8.64
C LYS A 74 7.55 -2.04 -7.52
N ILE A 75 8.82 -1.77 -7.81
CA ILE A 75 9.89 -1.80 -6.80
C ILE A 75 9.59 -0.79 -5.69
N LEU A 76 9.25 0.46 -6.03
CA LEU A 76 8.94 1.51 -5.07
C LEU A 76 7.72 1.16 -4.20
N LEU A 77 6.65 0.62 -4.79
CA LEU A 77 5.48 0.16 -4.04
C LEU A 77 5.82 -0.98 -3.09
N LEU A 78 6.59 -1.98 -3.54
CA LEU A 78 6.99 -3.10 -2.69
C LEU A 78 7.86 -2.63 -1.52
N GLN A 79 8.82 -1.72 -1.77
CA GLN A 79 9.63 -1.10 -0.72
C GLN A 79 8.76 -0.39 0.32
N LEU A 80 7.79 0.40 -0.13
CA LEU A 80 6.88 1.11 0.77
C LEU A 80 6.00 0.14 1.59
N HIS A 81 5.54 -0.97 0.99
CA HIS A 81 4.78 -1.98 1.73
C HIS A 81 5.64 -2.68 2.78
N MET A 82 6.92 -2.98 2.48
CA MET A 82 7.85 -3.56 3.45
C MET A 82 8.07 -2.62 4.64
N GLU A 83 8.39 -1.35 4.37
CA GLU A 83 8.60 -0.32 5.42
C GLU A 83 7.38 -0.20 6.35
N LEU A 84 6.17 -0.19 5.77
CA LEU A 84 4.94 -0.06 6.55
C LEU A 84 4.59 -1.33 7.33
N VAL A 85 4.91 -2.52 6.82
CA VAL A 85 4.76 -3.77 7.58
C VAL A 85 5.66 -3.76 8.80
N GLU A 86 6.94 -3.43 8.63
CA GLU A 86 7.91 -3.34 9.73
C GLU A 86 7.43 -2.33 10.79
N ALA A 87 7.01 -1.14 10.37
CA ALA A 87 6.48 -0.12 11.27
C ALA A 87 5.25 -0.61 12.07
N ILE A 88 4.31 -1.30 11.42
CA ILE A 88 3.12 -1.84 12.10
C ILE A 88 3.50 -2.95 13.08
N GLN A 89 4.47 -3.80 12.75
CA GLN A 89 4.95 -4.84 13.66
C GLN A 89 5.66 -4.26 14.88
N ASP A 90 6.48 -3.24 14.69
CA ASP A 90 7.17 -2.54 15.78
C ASP A 90 6.20 -1.80 16.71
N GLU A 91 5.12 -1.22 16.16
CA GLU A 91 4.04 -0.61 16.95
C GLU A 91 3.27 -1.65 17.78
N ALA A 92 3.04 -2.85 17.24
CA ALA A 92 2.28 -3.91 17.92
C ALA A 92 3.10 -4.66 19.00
N GLY A 93 4.43 -4.58 18.93
CA GLY A 93 5.35 -5.16 19.91
C GLY A 93 5.67 -4.27 21.12
N LYS A 94 5.19 -3.01 21.12
CA LYS A 94 5.24 -2.08 22.26
C LYS A 94 4.00 -2.19 23.13
#